data_AF-A0A1E3IGJ9-F1
#
_entry.id   AF-A0A1E3IGJ9-F1
#
_cell.length_a   1.000
_cell.length_b   1.000
_cell.length_c   1.000
_cell.angle_alpha   90.00
_cell.angle_beta   90.00
_cell.angle_gamma   90.00
#
_symmetry.space_group_name_H-M   'P 1'
#
loop_
_entity.id
_entity.type
_entity.pdbx_description
1 polymer ?
#
loop_
_entity_poly.entity_id
_entity_poly.type
_entity_poly.pdbx_seq_one_letter_code
_entity_poly.pdbx_strand_id
1 'polypeptide(L)'
;MRKEFAKLNNLVDLPHQHAHLLLQQCLQQNIRHLQRSLKTDDFGEEWKKMDERLWQEVQRLRMRQRENAPEDEEKGRLLSSLPARFGGLGLLSFNKIAPLAYKSAQEASDSFLAKIDLIHLLDPPPTPTPQRVRCAKLWSEQLSSFMEAATQPERKHLVENASKLGRSWLRQIPYFELLRLSNHEVAAGLHYRLLTPACSPVCSACANESDLGHDEVCRLRETWSIRRHDSINRVFQSYLSRVAGAVVSLEPSTQEGRRRNDLRVRGGGGALRNADYDLKVYGLEDKHMYVVDGRGKPSGMEWLDWVQGRIVAWLSKRDEEVVKKAPRIYGGAFRPLVLSAGGLMSEATAVELRSWRKGMEREVWQGMQSRVGIELVKARARTLWM
;
A
#
# COMPACT_ATOMS: atom_id res chain seq x y z
N MET A 1 18.91 -13.48 -19.88
CA MET A 1 18.56 -12.06 -20.06
C MET A 1 17.72 -11.80 -21.31
N ARG A 2 18.21 -12.05 -22.54
CA ARG A 2 17.46 -11.77 -23.79
C ARG A 2 16.00 -12.26 -23.83
N LYS A 3 15.75 -13.51 -23.39
CA LYS A 3 14.38 -14.06 -23.31
C LYS A 3 13.47 -13.27 -22.36
N GLU A 4 13.99 -12.78 -21.23
CA GLU A 4 13.21 -11.99 -20.29
C GLU A 4 12.92 -10.59 -20.83
N PHE A 5 13.86 -9.98 -21.57
CA PHE A 5 13.62 -8.71 -22.26
C PHE A 5 12.52 -8.84 -23.32
N ALA A 6 12.51 -9.93 -24.09
CA ALA A 6 11.44 -10.18 -25.06
C ALA A 6 10.07 -10.27 -24.38
N LYS A 7 9.98 -10.89 -23.19
CA LYS A 7 8.72 -10.95 -22.44
C LYS A 7 8.27 -9.58 -21.92
N LEU A 8 9.20 -8.69 -21.55
CA LEU A 8 8.86 -7.32 -21.13
C LEU A 8 8.22 -6.53 -22.28
N ASN A 9 8.75 -6.68 -23.51
CA ASN A 9 8.19 -6.01 -24.69
C ASN A 9 6.73 -6.43 -24.95
N ASN A 10 6.36 -7.67 -24.60
CA ASN A 10 4.98 -8.17 -24.77
C ASN A 10 3.99 -7.59 -23.75
N LEU A 11 4.45 -6.82 -22.75
CA LEU A 11 3.55 -6.19 -21.78
C LEU A 11 2.84 -4.95 -22.33
N VAL A 12 3.28 -4.41 -23.48
CA VAL A 12 2.74 -3.17 -24.04
C VAL A 12 1.26 -3.29 -24.42
N ASP A 13 0.86 -4.45 -24.93
CA ASP A 13 -0.50 -4.72 -25.41
C ASP A 13 -1.48 -5.13 -24.31
N LEU A 14 -0.98 -5.29 -23.08
CA LEU A 14 -1.81 -5.74 -21.96
C LEU A 14 -2.43 -4.56 -21.20
N PRO A 15 -3.64 -4.72 -20.65
CA PRO A 15 -4.18 -3.78 -19.69
C PRO A 15 -3.19 -3.60 -18.52
N HIS A 16 -3.04 -2.37 -18.03
CA HIS A 16 -1.96 -2.00 -17.11
C HIS A 16 -1.96 -2.82 -15.82
N GLN A 17 -3.14 -3.22 -15.34
CA GLN A 17 -3.26 -4.08 -14.17
C GLN A 17 -2.62 -5.46 -14.41
N HIS A 18 -2.86 -6.07 -15.58
CA HIS A 18 -2.26 -7.35 -15.95
C HIS A 18 -0.76 -7.23 -16.16
N ALA A 19 -0.32 -6.19 -16.87
CA ALA A 19 1.10 -5.91 -17.08
C ALA A 19 1.84 -5.75 -15.74
N HIS A 20 1.30 -4.97 -14.81
CA HIS A 20 1.87 -4.79 -13.47
C HIS A 20 1.94 -6.11 -12.68
N LEU A 21 0.90 -6.94 -12.72
CA LEU A 21 0.90 -8.25 -12.05
C LEU A 21 1.97 -9.18 -12.61
N LEU A 22 2.08 -9.26 -13.94
CA LEU A 22 3.10 -10.08 -14.60
C LEU A 22 4.52 -9.57 -14.29
N LEU A 23 4.70 -8.25 -14.26
CA LEU A 23 5.94 -7.62 -13.86
C LEU A 23 6.37 -8.09 -12.45
N GLN A 24 5.46 -8.00 -11.48
CA GLN A 24 5.76 -8.28 -10.07
C GLN A 24 5.84 -9.77 -9.73
N GLN A 25 4.91 -10.58 -10.26
CA GLN A 25 4.71 -11.98 -9.87
C GLN A 25 5.45 -12.97 -10.77
N CYS A 26 5.74 -12.60 -12.02
CA CYS A 26 6.38 -13.48 -12.99
C CYS A 26 7.78 -12.97 -13.38
N LEU A 27 7.86 -11.88 -14.14
CA LEU A 27 9.10 -11.45 -14.77
C LEU A 27 10.20 -11.12 -13.77
N GLN A 28 9.85 -10.39 -12.72
CA GLN A 28 10.76 -10.10 -11.63
C GLN A 28 11.24 -11.36 -10.88
N GLN A 29 10.43 -12.44 -10.85
CA GLN A 29 10.76 -13.66 -10.11
C GLN A 29 11.57 -14.67 -10.95
N ASN A 30 11.36 -14.70 -12.27
CA ASN A 30 11.86 -15.73 -13.19
C ASN A 30 13.36 -16.02 -13.02
N ILE A 31 14.18 -14.98 -12.89
CA ILE A 31 15.64 -15.08 -12.89
C ILE A 31 16.27 -14.90 -11.49
N ARG A 32 15.48 -14.80 -10.42
CA ARG A 32 16.01 -14.64 -9.04
C ARG A 32 16.74 -15.86 -8.51
N HIS A 33 16.43 -17.03 -9.04
CA HIS A 33 17.18 -18.23 -8.68
C HIS A 33 18.64 -18.11 -9.12
N LEU A 34 18.92 -17.47 -10.27
CA LEU A 34 20.28 -17.25 -10.76
C LEU A 34 21.13 -16.42 -9.80
N GLN A 35 20.53 -15.42 -9.15
CA GLN A 35 21.20 -14.61 -8.11
C GLN A 35 21.64 -15.40 -6.88
N ARG A 36 21.07 -16.59 -6.66
CA ARG A 36 21.41 -17.49 -5.54
C ARG A 36 22.38 -18.59 -5.97
N SER A 37 22.27 -19.03 -7.22
CA SER A 37 23.00 -20.20 -7.72
C SER A 37 24.32 -19.87 -8.41
N LEU A 38 24.49 -18.64 -8.92
CA LEU A 38 25.67 -18.24 -9.68
C LEU A 38 26.38 -17.10 -8.96
N LYS A 39 27.72 -17.15 -8.93
CA LYS A 39 28.54 -15.99 -8.58
C LYS A 39 28.48 -15.03 -9.75
N THR A 40 27.78 -13.89 -9.57
CA THR A 40 27.48 -12.97 -10.67
C THR A 40 28.10 -11.60 -10.47
N ASP A 41 29.27 -11.53 -9.84
CA ASP A 41 29.94 -10.27 -9.51
C ASP A 41 30.32 -9.48 -10.79
N ASP A 42 30.58 -10.20 -11.88
CA ASP A 42 30.88 -9.71 -13.22
C ASP A 42 29.62 -9.38 -14.06
N PHE A 43 28.42 -9.76 -13.63
CA PHE A 43 27.15 -9.50 -14.34
C PHE A 43 26.46 -8.20 -13.90
N GLY A 44 27.12 -7.36 -13.10
CA GLY A 44 26.51 -6.13 -12.55
C GLY A 44 25.83 -5.26 -13.61
N GLU A 45 26.44 -5.09 -14.78
CA GLU A 45 25.85 -4.32 -15.89
C GLU A 45 24.59 -4.97 -16.47
N GLU A 46 24.52 -6.30 -16.55
CA GLU A 46 23.32 -7.00 -17.00
C GLU A 46 22.18 -6.89 -15.99
N TRP A 47 22.49 -6.91 -14.68
CA TRP A 47 21.51 -6.64 -13.64
C TRP A 47 20.99 -5.21 -13.68
N LYS A 48 21.85 -4.22 -13.89
CA LYS A 48 21.44 -2.82 -14.09
C LYS A 48 20.53 -2.67 -15.32
N LYS A 49 20.86 -3.31 -16.45
CA LYS A 49 19.99 -3.30 -17.64
C LYS A 49 18.60 -3.87 -17.35
N MET A 50 18.50 -4.91 -16.52
CA MET A 50 17.20 -5.45 -16.13
C MET A 50 16.44 -4.49 -15.21
N ASP A 51 17.10 -3.93 -14.21
CA ASP A 51 16.49 -2.92 -13.34
C ASP A 51 15.99 -1.72 -14.14
N GLU A 52 16.76 -1.30 -15.15
CA GLU A 52 16.38 -0.24 -16.10
C GLU A 52 15.11 -0.59 -16.89
N ARG A 53 15.04 -1.79 -17.47
CA ARG A 53 13.86 -2.20 -18.23
C ARG A 53 12.61 -2.35 -17.36
N LEU A 54 12.76 -2.87 -16.13
CA LEU A 54 11.66 -2.90 -15.17
C LEU A 54 11.14 -1.50 -14.87
N TRP A 55 12.05 -0.54 -14.67
CA TRP A 55 11.68 0.84 -14.39
C TRP A 55 10.99 1.52 -15.59
N GLN A 56 11.47 1.30 -16.80
CA GLN A 56 10.83 1.82 -18.02
C GLN A 56 9.39 1.31 -18.19
N GLU A 57 9.14 0.04 -17.88
CA GLU A 57 7.77 -0.48 -17.86
C GLU A 57 6.92 0.21 -16.79
N VAL A 58 7.44 0.46 -15.59
CA VAL A 58 6.73 1.23 -14.56
C VAL A 58 6.40 2.65 -15.04
N GLN A 59 7.34 3.32 -15.69
CA GLN A 59 7.14 4.66 -16.25
C GLN A 59 6.02 4.66 -17.30
N ARG A 60 6.01 3.66 -18.19
CA ARG A 60 4.95 3.47 -19.19
C ARG A 60 3.58 3.28 -18.53
N LEU A 61 3.49 2.38 -17.54
CA LEU A 61 2.23 2.08 -16.84
C LEU A 61 1.67 3.28 -16.07
N ARG A 62 2.53 4.22 -15.65
CA ARG A 62 2.15 5.46 -14.97
C ARG A 62 1.48 6.47 -15.90
N MET A 63 1.58 6.32 -17.23
CA MET A 63 0.94 7.21 -18.23
C MET A 63 1.27 8.70 -18.06
N ARG A 64 2.44 9.03 -17.49
CA ARG A 64 2.83 10.43 -17.29
C ARG A 64 3.30 11.01 -18.63
N GLN A 65 2.73 12.15 -19.03
CA GLN A 65 3.12 12.84 -20.27
C GLN A 65 4.37 13.72 -20.10
N ARG A 66 4.67 14.16 -18.87
CA ARG A 66 5.84 15.00 -18.56
C ARG A 66 7.04 14.13 -18.18
N GLU A 67 8.21 14.48 -18.72
CA GLU A 67 9.49 13.91 -18.30
C GLU A 67 9.74 14.16 -16.80
N ASN A 68 10.36 13.18 -16.15
CA ASN A 68 10.74 13.33 -14.75
C ASN A 68 11.94 14.27 -14.66
N ALA A 69 11.97 15.13 -13.64
CA ALA A 69 13.24 15.70 -13.21
C ALA A 69 14.18 14.56 -12.75
N PRO A 70 15.52 14.73 -12.81
CA PRO A 70 16.46 13.70 -12.37
C PRO A 70 16.19 13.20 -10.94
N GLU A 71 15.84 14.10 -10.03
CA GLU A 71 15.49 13.78 -8.64
C GLU A 71 14.21 12.92 -8.53
N ASP A 72 13.18 13.25 -9.32
CA ASP A 72 11.94 12.47 -9.41
C ASP A 72 12.20 11.05 -9.95
N GLU A 73 13.15 10.93 -10.87
CA GLU A 73 13.53 9.66 -11.46
C GLU A 73 14.30 8.77 -10.46
N GLU A 74 15.28 9.33 -9.74
CA GLU A 74 15.99 8.61 -8.68
C GLU A 74 15.03 8.14 -7.59
N LYS A 75 14.15 9.04 -7.12
CA LYS A 75 13.09 8.72 -6.16
C LYS A 75 12.18 7.61 -6.69
N GLY A 76 11.74 7.71 -7.94
CA GLY A 76 10.88 6.71 -8.57
C GLY A 76 11.52 5.32 -8.65
N ARG A 77 12.81 5.24 -9.00
CA ARG A 77 13.58 3.99 -9.03
C ARG A 77 13.73 3.38 -7.64
N LEU A 78 14.02 4.20 -6.64
CA LEU A 78 14.09 3.79 -5.24
C LEU A 78 12.77 3.16 -4.79
N LEU A 79 11.67 3.90 -4.93
CA LEU A 79 10.33 3.49 -4.50
C LEU A 79 9.81 2.26 -5.27
N SER A 80 10.15 2.13 -6.56
CA SER A 80 9.83 0.92 -7.32
C SER A 80 10.50 -0.32 -6.74
N SER A 81 11.78 -0.20 -6.38
CA SER A 81 12.58 -1.29 -5.84
C SER A 81 12.29 -1.64 -4.38
N LEU A 82 11.68 -0.70 -3.64
CA LEU A 82 11.34 -0.88 -2.24
C LEU A 82 10.16 -1.86 -2.08
N PRO A 83 10.20 -2.80 -1.12
CA PRO A 83 9.06 -3.70 -0.84
C PRO A 83 7.74 -2.96 -0.58
N ALA A 84 6.62 -3.53 -1.03
CA ALA A 84 5.29 -2.94 -0.85
C ALA A 84 4.88 -2.72 0.62
N ARG A 85 5.44 -3.50 1.56
CA ARG A 85 5.23 -3.31 3.01
C ARG A 85 5.91 -2.05 3.57
N PHE A 86 6.81 -1.44 2.81
CA PHE A 86 7.49 -0.18 3.13
C PHE A 86 7.01 0.97 2.24
N GLY A 87 5.90 0.78 1.51
CA GLY A 87 5.29 1.82 0.66
C GLY A 87 5.65 1.73 -0.83
N GLY A 88 6.70 0.99 -1.20
CA GLY A 88 7.15 0.86 -2.59
C GLY A 88 6.31 -0.08 -3.48
N LEU A 89 6.78 -0.41 -4.69
CA LEU A 89 6.07 -1.34 -5.60
C LEU A 89 6.45 -2.80 -5.38
N GLY A 90 7.60 -3.04 -4.76
CA GLY A 90 8.15 -4.37 -4.54
C GLY A 90 8.82 -4.98 -5.76
N LEU A 91 9.20 -4.18 -6.76
CA LEU A 91 10.01 -4.57 -7.92
C LEU A 91 11.50 -4.59 -7.56
N LEU A 92 11.89 -5.46 -6.63
CA LEU A 92 13.22 -5.42 -6.00
C LEU A 92 14.34 -5.48 -7.05
N SER A 93 15.32 -4.58 -6.90
CA SER A 93 16.48 -4.45 -7.79
C SER A 93 17.30 -5.73 -7.86
N PHE A 94 17.55 -6.22 -9.07
CA PHE A 94 18.45 -7.34 -9.32
C PHE A 94 19.87 -6.99 -8.91
N ASN A 95 20.34 -5.78 -9.27
CA ASN A 95 21.71 -5.37 -9.02
C ASN A 95 22.02 -5.30 -7.52
N LYS A 96 21.11 -4.74 -6.73
CA LYS A 96 21.31 -4.60 -5.27
C LYS A 96 21.13 -5.93 -4.52
N ILE A 97 20.27 -6.83 -5.02
CA ILE A 97 19.94 -8.08 -4.32
C ILE A 97 20.91 -9.21 -4.66
N ALA A 98 21.49 -9.24 -5.86
CA ALA A 98 22.40 -10.31 -6.30
C ALA A 98 23.53 -10.62 -5.30
N PRO A 99 24.34 -9.66 -4.84
CA PRO A 99 25.43 -9.95 -3.90
C PRO A 99 24.92 -10.48 -2.55
N LEU A 100 23.75 -9.99 -2.08
CA LEU A 100 23.15 -10.44 -0.82
C LEU A 100 22.59 -11.86 -0.94
N ALA A 101 21.97 -12.17 -2.07
CA ALA A 101 21.38 -13.47 -2.36
C ALA A 101 22.45 -14.55 -2.48
N TYR A 102 23.50 -14.28 -3.27
CA TYR A 102 24.60 -15.21 -3.46
C TYR A 102 25.34 -15.47 -2.15
N LYS A 103 25.70 -14.43 -1.39
CA LYS A 103 26.37 -14.59 -0.10
C LYS A 103 25.57 -15.44 0.89
N SER A 104 24.25 -15.26 0.93
CA SER A 104 23.38 -16.07 1.81
C SER A 104 23.33 -17.54 1.37
N ALA A 105 23.32 -17.79 0.06
CA ALA A 105 23.31 -19.14 -0.49
C ALA A 105 24.67 -19.84 -0.28
N GLN A 106 25.77 -19.10 -0.47
CA GLN A 106 27.13 -19.57 -0.21
C GLN A 106 27.29 -19.96 1.27
N GLU A 107 26.98 -19.08 2.22
CA GLU A 107 27.08 -19.39 3.66
C GLU A 107 26.23 -20.61 4.05
N ALA A 108 25.04 -20.75 3.47
CA ALA A 108 24.18 -21.90 3.72
C ALA A 108 24.76 -23.20 3.14
N SER A 109 25.35 -23.13 1.94
CA SER A 109 26.02 -24.26 1.30
C SER A 109 27.27 -24.68 2.08
N ASP A 110 28.12 -23.73 2.45
CA ASP A 110 29.35 -23.98 3.21
C ASP A 110 29.03 -24.62 4.56
N SER A 111 28.02 -24.09 5.27
CA SER A 111 27.55 -24.68 6.52
C SER A 111 27.00 -26.11 6.36
N PHE A 112 26.34 -26.41 5.23
CA PHE A 112 25.87 -27.76 4.94
C PHE A 112 27.03 -28.71 4.59
N LEU A 113 27.91 -28.31 3.69
CA LEU A 113 29.07 -29.11 3.24
C LEU A 113 30.03 -29.40 4.40
N ALA A 114 30.25 -28.44 5.30
CA ALA A 114 31.06 -28.63 6.49
C ALA A 114 30.43 -29.64 7.47
N LYS A 115 29.09 -29.72 7.54
CA LYS A 115 28.39 -30.71 8.39
C LYS A 115 28.48 -32.14 7.87
N ILE A 116 28.76 -32.31 6.58
CA ILE A 116 28.92 -33.62 5.94
C ILE A 116 30.39 -33.90 5.59
N ASP A 117 31.32 -33.20 6.23
CA ASP A 117 32.78 -33.37 6.12
C ASP A 117 33.34 -33.30 4.68
N LEU A 118 32.65 -32.58 3.78
CA LEU A 118 33.13 -32.38 2.41
C LEU A 118 34.05 -31.16 2.27
N ILE A 119 34.02 -30.24 3.23
CA ILE A 119 34.92 -29.09 3.31
C ILE A 119 35.37 -28.85 4.74
N HIS A 120 36.59 -28.32 4.91
CA HIS A 120 37.11 -27.87 6.19
C HIS A 120 37.20 -26.35 6.18
N LEU A 121 36.37 -25.69 7.00
CA LEU A 121 36.43 -24.25 7.20
C LEU A 121 37.46 -23.95 8.30
N LEU A 122 38.32 -22.95 8.08
CA LEU A 122 39.36 -22.55 9.04
C LEU A 122 38.78 -22.01 10.35
N ASP A 123 37.56 -21.45 10.29
CA ASP A 123 36.80 -20.94 11.43
C ASP A 123 35.51 -21.75 11.59
N PRO A 124 34.94 -21.86 12.82
CA PRO A 124 33.63 -22.46 13.00
C PRO A 124 32.62 -21.75 12.08
N PRO A 125 31.84 -22.48 11.26
CA PRO A 125 30.97 -21.85 10.28
C PRO A 125 30.02 -20.87 10.98
N PRO A 126 30.05 -19.57 10.63
CA PRO A 126 29.10 -18.63 11.19
C PRO A 126 27.69 -19.14 10.87
N THR A 127 26.75 -18.94 11.80
CA THR A 127 25.35 -19.29 11.53
C THR A 127 24.91 -18.59 10.25
N PRO A 128 24.51 -19.32 9.18
CA PRO A 128 24.25 -18.71 7.89
C PRO A 128 23.19 -17.62 7.99
N THR A 129 23.49 -16.43 7.49
CA THR A 129 22.54 -15.32 7.57
C THR A 129 21.54 -15.43 6.42
N PRO A 130 20.22 -15.60 6.69
CA PRO A 130 19.24 -15.73 5.62
C PRO A 130 19.16 -14.48 4.74
N GLN A 131 18.95 -14.65 3.44
CA GLN A 131 18.78 -13.56 2.47
C GLN A 131 17.76 -12.51 2.94
N ARG A 132 16.65 -12.95 3.54
CA ARG A 132 15.60 -12.05 4.05
C ARG A 132 16.13 -11.04 5.09
N VAL A 133 17.11 -11.43 5.90
CA VAL A 133 17.70 -10.59 6.96
C VAL A 133 18.66 -9.58 6.34
N ARG A 134 19.53 -10.01 5.43
CA ARG A 134 20.44 -9.12 4.69
C ARG A 134 19.67 -8.06 3.90
N CYS A 135 18.62 -8.48 3.20
CA CYS A 135 17.79 -7.55 2.44
C CYS A 135 16.97 -6.63 3.34
N ALA A 136 16.49 -7.10 4.50
CA ALA A 136 15.80 -6.24 5.47
C ALA A 136 16.69 -5.07 5.92
N LYS A 137 17.96 -5.33 6.22
CA LYS A 137 18.93 -4.28 6.55
C LYS A 137 19.09 -3.26 5.42
N LEU A 138 19.32 -3.73 4.19
CA LEU A 138 19.42 -2.86 3.00
C LEU A 138 18.19 -1.95 2.84
N TRP A 139 16.99 -2.52 2.96
CA TRP A 139 15.75 -1.75 2.78
C TRP A 139 15.51 -0.77 3.92
N SER A 140 15.83 -1.13 5.17
CA SER A 140 15.75 -0.22 6.31
C SER A 140 16.69 0.97 6.16
N GLU A 141 17.94 0.75 5.73
CA GLU A 141 18.91 1.83 5.48
C GLU A 141 18.44 2.78 4.37
N GLN A 142 17.98 2.23 3.24
CA GLN A 142 17.44 3.01 2.12
C GLN A 142 16.21 3.83 2.50
N LEU A 143 15.30 3.22 3.23
CA LEU A 143 14.08 3.86 3.70
C LEU A 143 14.40 4.97 4.70
N SER A 144 15.30 4.74 5.64
CA SER A 144 15.70 5.76 6.62
C SER A 144 16.35 6.96 5.94
N SER A 145 17.28 6.73 5.02
CA SER A 145 17.91 7.79 4.23
C SER A 145 16.87 8.59 3.42
N PHE A 146 15.93 7.91 2.76
CA PHE A 146 14.84 8.59 2.05
C PHE A 146 13.97 9.41 3.00
N MET A 147 13.54 8.85 4.13
CA MET A 147 12.64 9.51 5.07
C MET A 147 13.29 10.72 5.74
N GLU A 148 14.62 10.73 5.92
CA GLU A 148 15.36 11.90 6.42
C GLU A 148 15.24 13.10 5.47
N ALA A 149 15.42 12.87 4.17
CA ALA A 149 15.35 13.91 3.14
C ALA A 149 13.90 14.24 2.69
N ALA A 150 12.97 13.29 2.83
CA ALA A 150 11.62 13.43 2.29
C ALA A 150 10.84 14.58 2.92
N THR A 151 10.01 15.22 2.10
CA THR A 151 9.04 16.21 2.56
C THR A 151 7.98 15.55 3.45
N GLN A 152 7.26 16.36 4.21
CA GLN A 152 6.19 15.84 5.05
C GLN A 152 5.09 15.09 4.26
N PRO A 153 4.54 15.62 3.15
CA PRO A 153 3.56 14.89 2.32
C PRO A 153 4.10 13.55 1.82
N GLU A 154 5.35 13.50 1.39
CA GLU A 154 6.00 12.26 0.93
C GLU A 154 6.08 11.21 2.05
N ARG A 155 6.49 11.60 3.26
CA ARG A 155 6.51 10.71 4.43
C ARG A 155 5.13 10.14 4.75
N LYS A 156 4.10 11.00 4.74
CA LYS A 156 2.71 10.60 5.02
C LYS A 156 2.22 9.57 4.01
N HIS A 157 2.32 9.89 2.73
CA HIS A 157 1.84 9.01 1.66
C HIS A 157 2.66 7.71 1.56
N LEU A 158 3.97 7.74 1.81
CA LEU A 158 4.76 6.50 1.82
C LEU A 158 4.27 5.52 2.89
N VAL A 159 4.04 6.00 4.10
CA VAL A 159 3.53 5.20 5.23
C VAL A 159 2.10 4.72 4.96
N GLU A 160 1.29 5.55 4.33
CA GLU A 160 -0.05 5.18 3.92
C GLU A 160 -0.07 4.09 2.85
N ASN A 161 0.79 4.20 1.83
CA ASN A 161 1.00 3.18 0.81
C ASN A 161 1.52 1.86 1.38
N ALA A 162 2.20 1.93 2.53
CA ALA A 162 2.65 0.77 3.28
C ALA A 162 1.51 0.08 4.04
N SER A 163 0.31 0.67 4.18
CA SER A 163 -0.83 0.06 4.88
C SER A 163 -1.31 -1.23 4.22
N LYS A 164 -2.02 -2.07 4.98
CA LYS A 164 -2.56 -3.35 4.45
C LYS A 164 -3.57 -3.14 3.33
N LEU A 165 -4.46 -2.16 3.46
CA LEU A 165 -5.45 -1.84 2.43
C LEU A 165 -4.78 -1.15 1.24
N GLY A 166 -3.91 -0.17 1.48
CA GLY A 166 -3.23 0.61 0.43
C GLY A 166 -2.32 -0.21 -0.49
N ARG A 167 -1.82 -1.37 -0.03
CA ARG A 167 -1.01 -2.28 -0.86
C ARG A 167 -1.75 -3.50 -1.41
N SER A 168 -3.02 -3.70 -1.03
CA SER A 168 -3.77 -4.90 -1.42
C SER A 168 -4.02 -4.98 -2.93
N TRP A 169 -4.29 -3.84 -3.56
CA TRP A 169 -4.60 -3.75 -5.00
C TRP A 169 -3.43 -4.19 -5.90
N LEU A 170 -2.17 -4.03 -5.44
CA LEU A 170 -0.97 -4.35 -6.24
C LEU A 170 -0.92 -5.81 -6.71
N ARG A 171 -1.54 -6.72 -5.93
CA ARG A 171 -1.55 -8.16 -6.18
C ARG A 171 -2.91 -8.66 -6.66
N GLN A 172 -3.83 -7.74 -6.97
CA GLN A 172 -5.20 -8.10 -7.25
C GLN A 172 -5.37 -8.59 -8.69
N ILE A 173 -5.63 -9.89 -8.85
CA ILE A 173 -5.98 -10.50 -10.14
C ILE A 173 -7.41 -10.03 -10.53
N PRO A 174 -7.61 -9.46 -11.73
CA PRO A 174 -8.91 -8.92 -12.16
C PRO A 174 -9.82 -9.98 -12.83
N TYR A 175 -10.12 -11.07 -12.11
CA TYR A 175 -10.94 -12.16 -12.65
C TYR A 175 -12.46 -11.86 -12.69
N PHE A 176 -12.91 -10.74 -12.12
CA PHE A 176 -14.25 -10.19 -12.34
C PHE A 176 -14.24 -8.66 -12.29
N GLU A 177 -15.32 -8.04 -12.78
CA GLU A 177 -15.42 -6.59 -13.03
C GLU A 177 -15.04 -5.73 -11.82
N LEU A 178 -15.53 -6.11 -10.65
CA LEU A 178 -15.30 -5.35 -9.42
C LEU A 178 -13.82 -5.36 -8.99
N LEU A 179 -13.00 -6.33 -9.42
CA LEU A 179 -11.56 -6.34 -9.15
C LEU A 179 -10.73 -5.66 -10.23
N ARG A 180 -11.38 -5.20 -11.31
CA ARG A 180 -10.72 -4.58 -12.45
C ARG A 180 -10.48 -3.09 -12.17
N LEU A 181 -9.27 -2.67 -12.48
CA LEU A 181 -8.83 -1.27 -12.58
C LEU A 181 -8.60 -0.96 -14.05
N SER A 182 -9.08 0.19 -14.49
CA SER A 182 -8.71 0.78 -15.78
C SER A 182 -7.24 1.22 -15.79
N ASN A 183 -6.69 1.47 -16.97
CA ASN A 183 -5.30 1.93 -17.10
C ASN A 183 -5.05 3.24 -16.34
N HIS A 184 -6.00 4.18 -16.38
CA HIS A 184 -5.94 5.45 -15.63
C HIS A 184 -5.97 5.24 -14.10
N GLU A 185 -6.71 4.24 -13.63
CA GLU A 185 -6.77 3.91 -12.20
C GLU A 185 -5.48 3.25 -11.72
N VAL A 186 -4.87 2.37 -12.53
CA VAL A 186 -3.54 1.82 -12.24
C VAL A 186 -2.48 2.94 -12.26
N ALA A 187 -2.53 3.83 -13.26
CA ALA A 187 -1.63 4.97 -13.36
C ALA A 187 -1.71 5.89 -12.13
N ALA A 188 -2.92 6.18 -11.65
CA ALA A 188 -3.11 6.94 -10.41
C ALA A 188 -2.56 6.21 -9.18
N GLY A 189 -2.81 4.90 -9.07
CA GLY A 189 -2.21 4.08 -8.01
C GLY A 189 -0.69 4.14 -8.01
N LEU A 190 -0.06 4.09 -9.19
CA LEU A 190 1.39 4.23 -9.34
C LEU A 190 1.88 5.65 -9.03
N HIS A 191 1.12 6.69 -9.41
CA HIS A 191 1.43 8.09 -9.11
C HIS A 191 1.60 8.31 -7.59
N TYR A 192 0.63 7.85 -6.80
CA TYR A 192 0.67 7.94 -5.35
C TYR A 192 1.76 7.06 -4.72
N ARG A 193 2.02 5.87 -5.27
CA ARG A 193 3.08 4.98 -4.73
C ARG A 193 4.49 5.45 -5.03
N LEU A 194 4.67 6.14 -6.14
CA LEU A 194 5.96 6.72 -6.55
C LEU A 194 6.13 8.17 -6.08
N LEU A 195 5.19 8.68 -5.28
CA LEU A 195 5.20 10.05 -4.74
C LEU A 195 5.51 11.08 -5.83
N THR A 196 4.89 10.85 -7.00
CA THR A 196 5.08 11.71 -8.17
C THR A 196 4.32 13.01 -7.93
N PRO A 197 4.91 14.18 -8.22
CA PRO A 197 4.19 15.45 -8.10
C PRO A 197 3.08 15.53 -9.15
N ALA A 198 2.07 16.37 -8.89
CA ALA A 198 0.93 16.55 -9.78
C ALA A 198 1.36 16.94 -11.21
N CYS A 199 0.49 16.68 -12.18
CA CYS A 199 0.75 17.01 -13.58
C CYS A 199 0.94 18.51 -13.82
N SER A 200 0.23 19.34 -13.06
CA SER A 200 0.36 20.80 -13.03
C SER A 200 0.85 21.24 -11.65
N PRO A 201 1.77 22.23 -11.55
CA PRO A 201 2.17 22.79 -10.26
C PRO A 201 1.03 23.59 -9.59
N VAL A 202 0.01 23.98 -10.36
CA VAL A 202 -1.14 24.75 -9.89
C VAL A 202 -2.43 23.97 -10.15
N CYS A 203 -3.31 23.95 -9.16
CA CYS A 203 -4.58 23.25 -9.24
C CYS A 203 -5.56 24.01 -10.15
N SER A 204 -6.07 23.34 -11.19
CA SER A 204 -7.08 23.84 -12.13
C SER A 204 -8.36 24.37 -11.45
N ALA A 205 -8.73 23.80 -10.30
CA ALA A 205 -9.98 24.12 -9.61
C ALA A 205 -9.86 25.26 -8.60
N CYS A 206 -8.75 25.35 -7.86
CA CYS A 206 -8.61 26.32 -6.76
C CYS A 206 -7.46 27.30 -6.91
N ALA A 207 -6.66 27.18 -7.97
CA ALA A 207 -5.49 28.01 -8.26
C ALA A 207 -4.38 28.02 -7.19
N ASN A 208 -4.45 27.15 -6.18
CA ASN A 208 -3.36 26.95 -5.22
C ASN A 208 -2.31 25.98 -5.76
N GLU A 209 -1.16 25.93 -5.10
CA GLU A 209 -0.13 24.91 -5.32
C GLU A 209 -0.72 23.50 -5.25
N SER A 210 -0.41 22.69 -6.26
CA SER A 210 -0.93 21.33 -6.44
C SER A 210 0.11 20.30 -6.04
N ASP A 211 0.52 20.35 -4.79
CA ASP A 211 1.46 19.38 -4.21
C ASP A 211 0.86 17.97 -4.10
N LEU A 212 1.70 17.01 -3.74
CA LEU A 212 1.29 15.62 -3.49
C LEU A 212 0.11 15.57 -2.50
N GLY A 213 -1.00 14.96 -2.91
CA GLY A 213 -2.19 14.78 -2.08
C GLY A 213 -3.15 15.98 -2.04
N HIS A 214 -2.83 17.08 -2.75
CA HIS A 214 -3.72 18.25 -2.86
C HIS A 214 -5.13 17.88 -3.36
N ASP A 215 -5.20 16.97 -4.33
CA ASP A 215 -6.45 16.54 -4.95
C ASP A 215 -7.40 15.82 -3.97
N GLU A 216 -6.90 15.31 -2.84
CA GLU A 216 -7.72 14.68 -1.80
C GLU A 216 -8.40 15.69 -0.87
N VAL A 217 -7.89 16.92 -0.78
CA VAL A 217 -8.34 17.94 0.19
C VAL A 217 -8.90 19.21 -0.47
N CYS A 218 -8.73 19.36 -1.78
CA CYS A 218 -9.25 20.50 -2.52
C CYS A 218 -10.78 20.54 -2.52
N ARG A 219 -11.36 21.52 -1.82
CA ARG A 219 -12.82 21.70 -1.71
C ARG A 219 -13.50 22.14 -3.01
N LEU A 220 -12.73 22.69 -3.95
CA LEU A 220 -13.24 23.18 -5.24
C LEU A 220 -13.18 22.10 -6.34
N ARG A 221 -12.50 20.97 -6.10
CA ARG A 221 -12.62 19.79 -6.97
C ARG A 221 -13.92 19.06 -6.65
N GLU A 222 -14.46 18.35 -7.64
CA GLU A 222 -15.61 17.47 -7.42
C GLU A 222 -15.28 16.50 -6.28
N THR A 223 -16.04 16.60 -5.19
CA THR A 223 -15.77 15.81 -3.99
C THR A 223 -16.26 14.39 -4.18
N TRP A 224 -15.35 13.53 -4.65
CA TRP A 224 -15.55 12.08 -4.73
C TRP A 224 -15.64 11.39 -3.36
N SER A 225 -15.69 12.15 -2.26
CA SER A 225 -15.82 11.67 -0.90
C SER A 225 -17.08 10.84 -0.71
N ILE A 226 -18.24 11.28 -1.24
CA ILE A 226 -19.52 10.57 -1.13
C ILE A 226 -19.46 9.24 -1.89
N ARG A 227 -19.04 9.25 -3.16
CA ARG A 227 -18.94 8.00 -3.96
C ARG A 227 -17.94 7.01 -3.38
N ARG A 228 -16.77 7.48 -2.92
CA ARG A 228 -15.76 6.66 -2.23
C ARG A 228 -16.37 5.99 -1.00
N HIS A 229 -17.03 6.78 -0.17
CA HIS A 229 -17.73 6.35 1.03
C HIS A 229 -18.77 5.27 0.71
N ASP A 230 -19.66 5.53 -0.24
CA ASP A 230 -20.74 4.61 -0.60
C ASP A 230 -20.20 3.30 -1.19
N SER A 231 -19.17 3.37 -2.04
CA SER A 231 -18.48 2.19 -2.57
C SER A 231 -17.91 1.31 -1.47
N ILE A 232 -17.19 1.89 -0.50
CA ILE A 232 -16.59 1.15 0.62
C ILE A 232 -17.69 0.58 1.53
N ASN A 233 -18.74 1.35 1.83
CA ASN A 233 -19.88 0.88 2.62
C ASN A 233 -20.59 -0.31 1.98
N ARG A 234 -20.80 -0.28 0.66
CA ARG A 234 -21.35 -1.42 -0.09
C ARG A 234 -20.43 -2.64 -0.05
N VAL A 235 -19.11 -2.43 -0.08
CA VAL A 235 -18.15 -3.53 0.11
C VAL A 235 -18.30 -4.13 1.51
N PHE A 236 -18.32 -3.32 2.56
CA PHE A 236 -18.52 -3.82 3.93
C PHE A 236 -19.84 -4.55 4.08
N GLN A 237 -20.96 -3.99 3.60
CA GLN A 237 -22.25 -4.65 3.65
C GLN A 237 -22.23 -5.99 2.92
N SER A 238 -21.72 -6.04 1.70
CA SER A 238 -21.72 -7.26 0.89
C SER A 238 -20.93 -8.40 1.54
N TYR A 239 -19.79 -8.09 2.17
CA TYR A 239 -18.93 -9.09 2.79
C TYR A 239 -19.36 -9.48 4.20
N LEU A 240 -19.86 -8.53 5.01
CA LEU A 240 -20.42 -8.84 6.33
C LEU A 240 -21.69 -9.68 6.22
N SER A 241 -22.50 -9.47 5.18
CA SER A 241 -23.70 -10.28 4.91
C SER A 241 -23.40 -11.75 4.60
N ARG A 242 -22.14 -12.11 4.30
CA ARG A 242 -21.72 -13.50 4.07
C ARG A 242 -21.43 -14.26 5.35
N VAL A 243 -21.40 -13.58 6.50
CA VAL A 243 -21.24 -14.25 7.79
C VAL A 243 -22.56 -14.90 8.19
N ALA A 244 -22.52 -16.20 8.48
CA ALA A 244 -23.72 -16.98 8.79
C ALA A 244 -24.52 -16.36 9.95
N GLY A 245 -25.82 -16.14 9.73
CA GLY A 245 -26.73 -15.54 10.71
C GLY A 245 -26.55 -14.04 10.93
N ALA A 246 -25.69 -13.36 10.17
CA ALA A 246 -25.57 -11.91 10.21
C ALA A 246 -26.66 -11.24 9.34
N VAL A 247 -27.31 -10.22 9.90
CA VAL A 247 -28.23 -9.33 9.19
C VAL A 247 -27.55 -7.98 9.09
N VAL A 248 -27.31 -7.54 7.86
CA VAL A 248 -26.58 -6.29 7.58
C VAL A 248 -27.41 -5.37 6.70
N SER A 249 -27.72 -4.18 7.22
CA SER A 249 -28.51 -3.16 6.52
C SER A 249 -27.70 -1.90 6.27
N LEU A 250 -27.83 -1.32 5.07
CA LEU A 250 -27.33 0.02 4.76
C LEU A 250 -28.30 1.09 5.24
N GLU A 251 -27.77 2.26 5.56
CA GLU A 251 -28.55 3.45 5.94
C GLU A 251 -29.63 3.23 7.02
N PRO A 252 -29.36 2.48 8.11
CA PRO A 252 -30.33 2.28 9.17
C PRO A 252 -30.78 3.61 9.82
N SER A 253 -32.08 3.71 10.07
CA SER A 253 -32.63 4.82 10.86
C SER A 253 -32.06 4.85 12.27
N THR A 254 -31.79 6.06 12.76
CA THR A 254 -31.46 6.33 14.16
C THR A 254 -32.71 6.75 14.93
N GLN A 255 -32.59 6.96 16.25
CA GLN A 255 -33.67 7.55 17.06
C GLN A 255 -33.74 9.08 16.89
N GLU A 256 -32.77 9.69 16.19
CA GLU A 256 -32.66 11.13 15.99
C GLU A 256 -33.24 11.56 14.63
N GLY A 257 -34.54 11.29 14.44
CA GLY A 257 -35.30 11.78 13.29
C GLY A 257 -34.76 11.30 11.93
N ARG A 258 -34.34 12.25 11.07
CA ARG A 258 -33.88 11.97 9.69
C ARG A 258 -32.45 11.43 9.61
N ARG A 259 -31.67 11.43 10.71
CA ARG A 259 -30.28 10.99 10.70
C ARG A 259 -30.19 9.47 10.50
N ARG A 260 -29.31 9.04 9.60
CA ARG A 260 -29.04 7.62 9.32
C ARG A 260 -27.55 7.34 9.58
N ASN A 261 -27.25 6.16 10.10
CA ASN A 261 -25.89 5.64 10.13
C ASN A 261 -25.61 4.90 8.82
N ASP A 262 -24.37 4.54 8.52
CA ASP A 262 -24.04 3.94 7.22
C ASP A 262 -24.35 2.45 7.16
N LEU A 263 -24.09 1.74 8.25
CA LEU A 263 -24.22 0.30 8.32
C LEU A 263 -24.79 -0.13 9.67
N ARG A 264 -25.64 -1.13 9.68
CA ARG A 264 -26.07 -1.82 10.91
C ARG A 264 -25.85 -3.31 10.74
N VAL A 265 -25.16 -3.91 11.71
CA VAL A 265 -24.90 -5.35 11.78
C VAL A 265 -25.62 -5.90 13.01
N ARG A 266 -26.37 -6.98 12.82
CA ARG A 266 -27.04 -7.73 13.89
C ARG A 266 -26.82 -9.23 13.69
N GLY A 267 -26.81 -9.99 14.78
CA GLY A 267 -26.69 -11.44 14.74
C GLY A 267 -25.26 -11.93 14.51
N GLY A 268 -25.11 -13.01 13.74
CA GLY A 268 -23.81 -13.61 13.43
C GLY A 268 -23.32 -14.61 14.49
N GLY A 269 -24.21 -15.21 15.29
CA GLY A 269 -23.84 -16.26 16.26
C GLY A 269 -22.80 -15.85 17.30
N GLY A 270 -22.67 -14.56 17.60
CA GLY A 270 -21.62 -14.00 18.47
C GLY A 270 -20.28 -13.73 17.77
N ALA A 271 -20.13 -14.13 16.51
CA ALA A 271 -18.94 -13.89 15.70
C ALA A 271 -18.81 -12.42 15.25
N LEU A 272 -19.93 -11.73 15.07
CA LEU A 272 -19.99 -10.28 14.84
C LEU A 272 -20.68 -9.58 16.02
N ARG A 273 -20.29 -8.34 16.27
CA ARG A 273 -20.91 -7.51 17.30
C ARG A 273 -22.18 -6.86 16.74
N ASN A 274 -23.20 -6.75 17.58
CA ASN A 274 -24.36 -5.94 17.28
C ASN A 274 -23.97 -4.46 17.36
N ALA A 275 -23.77 -3.82 16.21
CA ALA A 275 -23.32 -2.45 16.14
C ALA A 275 -23.89 -1.69 14.95
N ASP A 276 -23.96 -0.36 15.11
CA ASP A 276 -24.18 0.58 14.03
C ASP A 276 -22.84 1.27 13.73
N TYR A 277 -22.49 1.36 12.46
CA TYR A 277 -21.24 1.92 11.99
C TYR A 277 -21.44 3.18 11.15
N ASP A 278 -20.49 4.09 11.25
CA ASP A 278 -20.40 5.33 10.47
C ASP A 278 -18.97 5.43 9.89
N LEU A 279 -18.86 5.37 8.57
CA LEU A 279 -17.62 5.42 7.82
C LEU A 279 -17.17 6.86 7.61
N LYS A 280 -15.89 7.10 7.86
CA LYS A 280 -15.22 8.36 7.54
C LYS A 280 -13.89 8.09 6.88
N VAL A 281 -13.65 8.74 5.74
CA VAL A 281 -12.39 8.64 5.00
C VAL A 281 -11.77 10.03 4.91
N TYR A 282 -10.54 10.17 5.39
CA TYR A 282 -9.83 11.44 5.47
C TYR A 282 -8.58 11.47 4.57
N GLY A 283 -8.34 12.59 3.89
CA GLY A 283 -7.05 12.87 3.24
C GLY A 283 -5.98 13.25 4.27
N LEU A 284 -4.72 12.92 4.02
CA LEU A 284 -3.62 13.18 4.96
C LEU A 284 -3.06 14.61 4.88
N GLU A 285 -3.45 15.37 3.86
CA GLU A 285 -3.13 16.80 3.71
C GLU A 285 -4.15 17.74 4.37
N ASP A 286 -4.96 17.22 5.29
CA ASP A 286 -5.82 18.05 6.14
C ASP A 286 -4.95 19.00 6.99
N LYS A 287 -5.33 20.29 7.04
CA LYS A 287 -4.62 21.35 7.78
C LYS A 287 -4.45 21.03 9.27
N HIS A 288 -5.29 20.18 9.85
CA HIS A 288 -5.23 19.75 11.24
C HIS A 288 -4.40 18.48 11.47
N MET A 289 -3.86 17.90 10.40
CA MET A 289 -2.92 16.80 10.48
C MET A 289 -1.58 17.33 11.02
N TYR A 290 -0.91 16.55 11.89
CA TYR A 290 0.27 17.03 12.61
C TYR A 290 1.34 17.57 11.66
N VAL A 291 2.03 18.62 12.11
CA VAL A 291 3.24 19.12 11.45
C VAL A 291 4.45 18.49 12.16
N VAL A 292 5.45 18.07 11.38
CA VAL A 292 6.75 17.71 11.96
C VAL A 292 7.44 19.00 12.34
N ASP A 293 7.39 19.36 13.63
CA ASP A 293 8.28 20.39 14.16
C ASP A 293 9.72 19.95 13.87
N GLY A 294 10.62 20.87 13.51
CA GLY A 294 12.00 20.58 13.10
C GLY A 294 12.88 19.77 14.09
N ARG A 295 12.32 19.31 15.21
CA ARG A 295 12.88 18.37 16.18
C ARG A 295 12.99 16.92 15.67
N GLY A 296 12.34 16.58 14.55
CA GLY A 296 12.46 15.26 13.91
C GLY A 296 11.88 14.10 14.74
N LYS A 297 12.20 12.86 14.33
CA LYS A 297 11.77 11.65 15.04
C LYS A 297 12.57 11.43 16.34
N PRO A 298 11.99 10.82 17.39
CA PRO A 298 12.75 10.41 18.57
C PRO A 298 13.92 9.48 18.25
N SER A 299 14.99 9.58 19.04
CA SER A 299 16.13 8.66 18.94
C SER A 299 15.69 7.21 19.23
N GLY A 300 16.23 6.25 18.48
CA GLY A 300 15.89 4.83 18.62
C GLY A 300 14.55 4.39 18.00
N MET A 301 13.75 5.31 17.45
CA MET A 301 12.52 4.95 16.72
C MET A 301 12.75 4.91 15.22
N GLU A 302 12.15 3.94 14.54
CA GLU A 302 12.17 3.86 13.07
C GLU A 302 11.22 4.90 12.45
N TRP A 303 11.59 5.43 11.28
CA TRP A 303 10.80 6.46 10.60
C TRP A 303 9.37 6.03 10.29
N LEU A 304 9.17 4.80 9.79
CA LEU A 304 7.84 4.29 9.48
C LEU A 304 6.96 4.21 10.72
N ASP A 305 7.47 3.66 11.82
CA ASP A 305 6.71 3.47 13.04
C ASP A 305 6.34 4.81 13.67
N TRP A 306 7.28 5.77 13.67
CA TRP A 306 7.02 7.11 14.16
C TRP A 306 5.94 7.83 13.35
N VAL A 307 6.10 7.91 12.02
CA VAL A 307 5.13 8.60 11.15
C VAL A 307 3.78 7.89 11.18
N GLN A 308 3.75 6.56 11.16
CA GLN A 308 2.52 5.79 11.28
C GLN A 308 1.82 6.06 12.60
N GLY A 309 2.55 6.06 13.73
CA GLY A 309 1.99 6.35 15.04
C GLY A 309 1.34 7.73 15.11
N ARG A 310 1.94 8.73 14.46
CA ARG A 310 1.38 10.09 14.39
C ARG A 310 0.13 10.17 13.52
N ILE A 311 0.10 9.49 12.37
CA ILE A 311 -1.10 9.41 11.51
C ILE A 311 -2.24 8.69 12.26
N VAL A 312 -1.94 7.54 12.88
CA VAL A 312 -2.94 6.75 13.62
C VAL A 312 -3.47 7.53 14.81
N ALA A 313 -2.61 8.23 15.57
CA ALA A 313 -3.06 9.09 16.66
C ALA A 313 -4.03 10.19 16.19
N TRP A 314 -3.75 10.81 15.05
CA TRP A 314 -4.65 11.79 14.45
C TRP A 314 -5.99 11.17 14.00
N LEU A 315 -5.95 10.01 13.34
CA LEU A 315 -7.18 9.28 12.97
C LEU A 315 -7.99 8.85 14.20
N SER A 316 -7.33 8.44 15.29
CA SER A 316 -7.99 8.11 16.55
C SER A 316 -8.62 9.33 17.22
N LYS A 317 -8.02 10.53 17.10
CA LYS A 317 -8.68 11.77 17.54
C LYS A 317 -9.95 12.04 16.74
N ARG A 318 -9.93 11.83 15.42
CA ARG A 318 -11.13 11.94 14.57
C ARG A 318 -12.20 10.91 14.95
N ASP A 319 -11.78 9.69 15.25
CA ASP A 319 -12.65 8.63 15.77
C ASP A 319 -13.40 9.07 17.04
N GLU A 320 -12.68 9.61 18.04
CA GLU A 320 -13.27 10.15 19.27
C GLU A 320 -14.26 11.30 19.00
N GLU A 321 -13.95 12.20 18.06
CA GLU A 321 -14.85 13.29 17.66
C GLU A 321 -16.16 12.77 17.07
N VAL A 322 -16.11 11.66 16.32
CA VAL A 322 -17.31 11.00 15.76
C VAL A 322 -18.10 10.29 16.86
N VAL A 323 -17.43 9.59 17.78
CA VAL A 323 -18.08 8.95 18.95
C VAL A 323 -18.80 9.97 19.83
N LYS A 324 -18.18 11.13 20.10
CA LYS A 324 -18.81 12.22 20.89
C LYS A 324 -20.10 12.75 20.25
N LYS A 325 -20.22 12.63 18.93
CA LYS A 325 -21.39 13.07 18.14
C LYS A 325 -22.29 11.89 17.74
N ALA A 326 -22.10 10.71 18.34
CA ALA A 326 -22.86 9.51 18.02
C ALA A 326 -24.35 9.74 18.23
N PRO A 327 -25.21 9.35 17.27
CA PRO A 327 -26.65 9.45 17.45
C PRO A 327 -27.15 8.38 18.42
N ARG A 328 -28.31 8.62 19.03
CA ARG A 328 -29.06 7.56 19.71
C ARG A 328 -29.51 6.49 18.72
N ILE A 329 -29.24 5.22 19.04
CA ILE A 329 -29.54 4.06 18.18
C ILE A 329 -30.50 3.09 18.87
N TYR A 330 -31.23 2.30 18.09
CA TYR A 330 -32.24 1.34 18.57
C TYR A 330 -31.67 0.11 19.30
N GLY A 331 -30.35 -0.02 19.41
CA GLY A 331 -29.69 -1.08 20.17
C GLY A 331 -28.29 -1.40 19.64
N GLY A 332 -27.49 -2.09 20.44
CA GLY A 332 -26.07 -2.35 20.13
C GLY A 332 -25.16 -1.16 20.44
N ALA A 333 -23.93 -1.21 19.93
CA ALA A 333 -22.96 -0.12 20.09
C ALA A 333 -22.85 0.74 18.82
N PHE A 334 -22.61 2.04 18.97
CA PHE A 334 -22.16 2.88 17.86
C PHE A 334 -20.63 2.78 17.73
N ARG A 335 -20.12 2.58 16.51
CA ARG A 335 -18.70 2.41 16.22
C ARG A 335 -18.33 3.14 14.92
N PRO A 336 -17.52 4.22 14.96
CA PRO A 336 -17.02 4.79 13.71
C PRO A 336 -16.02 3.84 13.03
N LEU A 337 -15.94 3.92 11.71
CA LEU A 337 -14.92 3.31 10.88
C LEU A 337 -14.12 4.44 10.24
N VAL A 338 -12.97 4.77 10.81
CA VAL A 338 -12.14 5.88 10.38
C VAL A 338 -10.93 5.37 9.60
N LEU A 339 -10.87 5.75 8.32
CA LEU A 339 -9.81 5.40 7.38
C LEU A 339 -9.13 6.66 6.83
N SER A 340 -7.89 6.52 6.40
CA SER A 340 -7.27 7.48 5.49
C SER A 340 -7.59 7.13 4.03
N ALA A 341 -7.40 8.09 3.12
CA ALA A 341 -7.68 7.93 1.69
C ALA A 341 -6.87 6.81 1.00
N GLY A 342 -5.71 6.45 1.55
CA GLY A 342 -4.88 5.32 1.11
C GLY A 342 -4.93 4.11 2.06
N GLY A 343 -5.79 4.11 3.08
CA GLY A 343 -6.18 2.90 3.80
C GLY A 343 -5.44 2.61 5.12
N LEU A 344 -4.82 3.60 5.75
CA LEU A 344 -4.54 3.55 7.19
C LEU A 344 -5.85 3.69 7.97
N MET A 345 -5.85 3.29 9.24
CA MET A 345 -7.06 3.22 10.05
C MET A 345 -6.80 3.78 11.44
N SER A 346 -7.83 4.31 12.09
CA SER A 346 -7.78 4.54 13.54
C SER A 346 -7.53 3.24 14.30
N GLU A 347 -7.07 3.36 15.54
CA GLU A 347 -6.83 2.18 16.38
C GLU A 347 -8.13 1.39 16.63
N ALA A 348 -9.22 2.10 16.94
CA ALA A 348 -10.54 1.50 17.16
C ALA A 348 -11.05 0.76 15.91
N THR A 349 -10.91 1.37 14.74
CA THR A 349 -11.26 0.73 13.45
C THR A 349 -10.42 -0.53 13.21
N ALA A 350 -9.11 -0.46 13.49
CA ALA A 350 -8.23 -1.62 13.33
C ALA A 350 -8.59 -2.77 14.30
N VAL A 351 -9.01 -2.46 15.53
CA VAL A 351 -9.53 -3.44 16.50
C VAL A 351 -10.82 -4.08 15.97
N GLU A 352 -11.74 -3.26 15.47
CA GLU A 352 -13.04 -3.73 14.98
C GLU A 352 -12.88 -4.64 13.75
N LEU A 353 -12.05 -4.24 12.78
CA LEU A 353 -11.73 -5.06 11.62
C LEU A 353 -11.04 -6.39 12.01
N ARG A 354 -10.21 -6.41 13.07
CA ARG A 354 -9.68 -7.66 13.62
C ARG A 354 -10.77 -8.53 14.23
N SER A 355 -11.81 -7.94 14.82
CA SER A 355 -12.98 -8.67 15.31
C SER A 355 -13.73 -9.31 14.13
N TRP A 356 -13.99 -8.56 13.06
CA TRP A 356 -14.65 -9.09 11.87
C TRP A 356 -13.88 -10.25 11.24
N ARG A 357 -12.54 -10.14 11.17
CA ARG A 357 -11.68 -11.23 10.67
C ARG A 357 -11.89 -12.55 11.43
N LYS A 358 -12.19 -12.51 12.74
CA LYS A 358 -12.43 -13.73 13.52
C LYS A 358 -13.76 -14.41 13.15
N GLY A 359 -14.73 -13.63 12.69
CA GLY A 359 -16.05 -14.13 12.27
C GLY A 359 -16.20 -14.37 10.77
N MET A 360 -15.17 -14.10 9.97
CA MET A 360 -15.18 -14.32 8.52
C MET A 360 -14.25 -15.46 8.13
N GLU A 361 -14.66 -16.23 7.12
CA GLU A 361 -13.74 -17.12 6.41
C GLU A 361 -12.58 -16.33 5.81
N ARG A 362 -11.43 -17.00 5.66
CA ARG A 362 -10.18 -16.35 5.23
C ARG A 362 -10.33 -15.70 3.86
N GLU A 363 -11.00 -16.37 2.93
CA GLU A 363 -11.22 -15.95 1.55
C GLU A 363 -12.19 -14.76 1.50
N VAL A 364 -13.24 -14.77 2.33
CA VAL A 364 -14.18 -13.63 2.49
C VAL A 364 -13.43 -12.41 3.03
N TRP A 365 -12.63 -12.59 4.09
CA TRP A 365 -11.82 -11.51 4.67
C TRP A 365 -10.83 -10.92 3.65
N GLN A 366 -10.08 -11.77 2.94
CA GLN A 366 -9.13 -11.34 1.92
C GLN A 366 -9.83 -10.59 0.78
N GLY A 367 -10.96 -11.12 0.31
CA GLY A 367 -11.77 -10.47 -0.72
C GLY A 367 -12.25 -9.08 -0.30
N MET A 368 -12.69 -8.93 0.95
CA MET A 368 -13.13 -7.62 1.49
C MET A 368 -11.96 -6.62 1.49
N GLN A 369 -10.80 -7.00 2.02
CA GLN A 369 -9.63 -6.12 2.08
C GLN A 369 -9.19 -5.67 0.67
N SER A 370 -9.14 -6.62 -0.27
CA SER A 370 -8.82 -6.36 -1.66
C SER A 370 -9.82 -5.40 -2.31
N ARG A 371 -11.12 -5.63 -2.12
CA ARG A 371 -12.17 -4.76 -2.68
C ARG A 371 -12.09 -3.35 -2.12
N VAL A 372 -11.88 -3.18 -0.81
CA VAL A 372 -11.67 -1.86 -0.22
C VAL A 372 -10.44 -1.18 -0.83
N GLY A 373 -9.30 -1.88 -0.95
CA GLY A 373 -8.09 -1.32 -1.56
C GLY A 373 -8.29 -0.88 -3.02
N ILE A 374 -9.07 -1.64 -3.79
CA ILE A 374 -9.44 -1.28 -5.16
C ILE A 374 -10.28 0.00 -5.17
N GLU A 375 -11.33 0.10 -4.34
CA GLU A 375 -12.18 1.29 -4.29
C GLU A 375 -11.41 2.56 -3.86
N LEU A 376 -10.41 2.42 -2.98
CA LEU A 376 -9.52 3.53 -2.61
C LEU A 376 -8.72 4.05 -3.82
N VAL A 377 -8.16 3.14 -4.64
CA VAL A 377 -7.44 3.51 -5.87
C VAL A 377 -8.37 4.14 -6.91
N LYS A 378 -9.55 3.55 -7.12
CA LYS A 378 -10.56 4.11 -8.04
C LYS A 378 -10.92 5.54 -7.65
N ALA A 379 -11.11 5.79 -6.36
CA ALA A 379 -11.44 7.12 -5.89
C ALA A 379 -10.30 8.14 -6.08
N ARG A 380 -9.03 7.73 -5.88
CA ARG A 380 -7.86 8.58 -6.17
C ARG A 380 -7.70 8.90 -7.65
N ALA A 381 -7.97 7.92 -8.51
CA ALA A 381 -7.88 8.13 -9.95
C ALA A 381 -8.85 9.21 -10.44
N ARG A 382 -10.03 9.27 -9.84
CA ARG A 382 -11.01 10.30 -10.18
C ARG A 382 -10.55 11.68 -9.73
N THR A 383 -9.97 11.81 -8.55
CA THR A 383 -9.50 13.11 -8.04
C THR A 383 -8.24 13.62 -8.73
N LEU A 384 -7.33 12.72 -9.12
CA LEU A 384 -6.01 13.09 -9.66
C LEU A 384 -6.08 13.74 -11.06
N TRP A 385 -6.94 13.23 -11.95
CA TRP A 385 -6.96 13.62 -13.37
C TRP A 385 -8.00 14.72 -13.71
N MET A 386 -8.58 15.36 -12.70
CA MET A 386 -9.35 16.62 -12.82
C MET A 386 -8.44 17.83 -12.59
#